data_AF-A0A9D6DGN8-F1
#
_entry.id   AF-A0A9D6DGN8-F1
#
_cell.length_a   1.000
_cell.length_b   1.000
_cell.length_c   1.000
_cell.angle_alpha   90.00
_cell.angle_beta   90.00
_cell.angle_gamma   90.00
#
_symmetry.space_group_name_H-M   'P 1'
#
loop_
_entity.id
_entity.type
_entity.pdbx_description
1 polymer ?
#
loop_
_entity_poly.entity_id
_entity_poly.type
_entity_poly.pdbx_seq_one_letter_code
_entity_poly.pdbx_strand_id
1 'polypeptide(L)'
;MLTPALVARLAQQDLAPRLGVALPFVTVDADGRPHPMLLSYLEVRAYDAGTLGLVIGARSRSAKNLVERGTGTLLVVEPDLTVYVKTRAVDGPLRVEGGGELDLGYFLLAVEEVLEDAAAEWEGGMRITAAIRYQPAPTLAEPWARATLAALAEPRARA
;
A
#
# COMPACT_ATOMS: atom_id res chain seq x y z
N MET A 1 -13.15 0.24 -8.51
CA MET A 1 -11.91 0.40 -9.29
C MET A 1 -11.28 1.74 -8.96
N LEU A 2 -9.95 1.86 -9.03
CA LEU A 2 -9.23 3.11 -8.78
C LEU A 2 -9.54 4.14 -9.87
N THR A 3 -9.63 5.41 -9.48
CA THR A 3 -9.72 6.51 -10.44
C THR A 3 -8.38 6.71 -11.16
N PRO A 4 -8.35 7.31 -12.37
CA PRO A 4 -7.09 7.61 -13.05
C PRO A 4 -6.10 8.43 -12.20
N ALA A 5 -6.61 9.37 -11.40
CA ALA A 5 -5.79 10.16 -10.48
C ALA A 5 -5.15 9.30 -9.38
N LEU A 6 -5.89 8.33 -8.84
CA LEU A 6 -5.39 7.42 -7.81
C LEU A 6 -4.39 6.40 -8.39
N VAL A 7 -4.61 5.92 -9.62
CA VAL A 7 -3.62 5.12 -10.35
C VAL A 7 -2.33 5.91 -10.52
N ALA A 8 -2.39 7.12 -11.07
CA ALA A 8 -1.20 7.96 -11.27
C ALA A 8 -0.45 8.24 -9.95
N ARG A 9 -1.18 8.53 -8.87
CA ARG A 9 -0.64 8.74 -7.52
C ARG A 9 0.12 7.52 -7.00
N LEU A 10 -0.41 6.31 -7.23
CA LEU A 10 0.17 5.05 -6.77
C LEU A 10 1.08 4.37 -7.82
N ALA A 11 1.25 4.94 -9.01
CA ALA A 11 2.01 4.31 -10.10
C ALA A 11 3.53 4.34 -9.90
N GLN A 12 4.02 5.01 -8.85
CA GLN A 12 5.44 5.21 -8.53
C GLN A 12 6.24 5.99 -9.60
N GLN A 13 5.58 6.86 -10.37
CA GLN A 13 6.22 7.69 -11.38
C GLN A 13 6.97 8.91 -10.79
N ASP A 14 6.48 9.44 -9.66
CA ASP A 14 7.11 10.54 -8.93
C ASP A 14 7.06 10.30 -7.42
N LEU A 15 8.14 9.70 -6.89
CA LEU A 15 8.24 9.27 -5.49
C LEU A 15 8.89 10.31 -4.58
N ALA A 16 9.76 11.17 -5.11
CA ALA A 16 10.54 12.13 -4.33
C ALA A 16 9.68 12.99 -3.38
N PRO A 17 8.54 13.60 -3.80
CA PRO A 17 7.72 14.41 -2.90
C PRO A 17 6.95 13.57 -1.86
N ARG A 18 6.92 12.25 -2.02
CA ARG A 18 6.15 11.30 -1.19
C ARG A 18 7.00 10.54 -0.19
N LEU A 19 8.33 10.71 -0.21
CA LEU A 19 9.22 10.12 0.77
C LEU A 19 8.87 10.62 2.18
N GLY A 20 8.79 9.68 3.13
CA GLY A 20 8.37 9.98 4.51
C GLY A 20 6.86 10.14 4.71
N VAL A 21 6.02 9.87 3.70
CA VAL A 21 4.56 9.77 3.86
C VAL A 21 4.18 8.33 4.18
N ALA A 22 3.36 8.14 5.21
CA ALA A 22 2.84 6.85 5.62
C ALA A 22 1.39 6.65 5.13
N LEU A 23 1.12 5.45 4.63
CA LEU A 23 -0.18 4.98 4.18
C LEU A 23 -0.63 3.83 5.08
N PRO A 24 -1.67 3.99 5.91
CA PRO A 24 -2.18 2.88 6.70
C PRO A 24 -2.67 1.75 5.79
N PHE A 25 -2.25 0.53 6.09
CA PHE A 25 -2.78 -0.68 5.47
C PHE A 25 -3.26 -1.63 6.56
N VAL A 26 -4.53 -1.99 6.49
CA VAL A 26 -5.22 -2.75 7.53
C VAL A 26 -5.50 -4.14 7.01
N THR A 27 -4.96 -5.15 7.70
CA THR A 27 -5.31 -6.56 7.48
C THR A 27 -6.27 -7.02 8.58
N VAL A 28 -6.76 -8.26 8.51
CA VAL A 28 -7.63 -8.84 9.54
C VAL A 28 -6.83 -9.88 10.33
N ASP A 29 -6.86 -9.84 11.66
CA ASP A 29 -6.20 -10.84 12.50
C ASP A 29 -7.06 -12.10 12.75
N ALA A 30 -6.54 -13.03 13.54
CA ALA A 30 -7.20 -14.30 13.82
C ALA A 30 -8.52 -14.21 14.59
N ASP A 31 -8.72 -13.12 15.33
CA ASP A 31 -9.95 -12.86 16.07
C ASP A 31 -10.94 -12.02 15.25
N GLY A 32 -10.64 -11.78 13.96
CA GLY A 32 -11.46 -10.96 13.08
C GLY A 32 -11.28 -9.46 13.32
N ARG A 33 -10.23 -9.02 14.00
CA ARG A 33 -10.01 -7.60 14.34
C ARG A 33 -9.10 -6.91 13.30
N PRO A 34 -9.26 -5.59 13.12
CA PRO A 34 -8.34 -4.80 12.31
C PRO A 34 -6.90 -4.86 12.82
N HIS A 35 -5.97 -5.13 11.92
CA HIS A 35 -4.53 -5.16 12.16
C HIS A 35 -3.82 -4.14 11.27
N PRO A 36 -3.65 -2.88 11.74
CA PRO A 36 -3.01 -1.83 10.97
C PRO A 36 -1.48 -1.99 10.93
N MET A 37 -0.90 -1.65 9.78
CA MET A 37 0.50 -1.27 9.64
C MET A 37 0.62 0.01 8.82
N LEU A 38 1.80 0.63 8.84
CA LEU A 38 2.10 1.79 8.02
C LEU A 38 2.98 1.35 6.86
N LEU A 39 2.52 1.61 5.64
CA LEU A 39 3.29 1.48 4.41
C LEU A 39 3.87 2.84 4.02
N SER A 40 4.88 2.82 3.18
CA SER A 40 5.32 3.97 2.40
C SER A 40 4.83 3.86 0.95
N TYR A 41 4.91 4.96 0.21
CA TYR A 41 4.70 4.97 -1.24
C TYR A 41 5.69 4.06 -2.01
N LEU A 42 6.79 3.62 -1.38
CA LEU A 42 7.72 2.67 -1.98
C LEU A 42 7.15 1.25 -1.97
N GLU A 43 6.33 0.90 -0.98
CA GLU A 43 5.90 -0.48 -0.72
C GLU A 43 4.60 -0.87 -1.46
N VAL A 44 3.95 0.08 -2.13
CA VAL A 44 2.72 -0.15 -2.89
C VAL A 44 2.80 0.48 -4.27
N ARG A 45 2.31 -0.23 -5.28
CA ARG A 45 2.16 0.29 -6.64
C ARG A 45 0.81 -0.07 -7.24
N ALA A 46 0.16 0.88 -7.91
CA ALA A 46 -0.93 0.58 -8.83
C ALA A 46 -0.38 0.25 -10.23
N TYR A 47 -0.78 -0.90 -10.77
CA TYR A 47 -0.48 -1.28 -12.16
C TYR A 47 -1.54 -0.77 -13.12
N ASP A 48 -2.79 -0.83 -12.68
CA ASP A 48 -3.97 -0.37 -13.39
C ASP A 48 -5.07 -0.03 -12.38
N ALA A 49 -6.30 0.17 -12.85
CA ALA A 49 -7.44 0.53 -12.00
C ALA A 49 -7.99 -0.61 -11.13
N GLY A 50 -7.56 -1.86 -11.36
CA GLY A 50 -8.00 -3.06 -10.66
C GLY A 50 -6.91 -3.77 -9.87
N THR A 51 -5.64 -3.40 -10.03
CA THR A 51 -4.52 -4.22 -9.55
C THR A 51 -3.47 -3.39 -8.82
N LEU A 52 -3.10 -3.86 -7.63
CA LEU A 52 -1.99 -3.32 -6.84
C LEU A 52 -0.91 -4.39 -6.61
N GLY A 53 0.35 -3.96 -6.59
CA GLY A 53 1.46 -4.69 -6.00
C GLY A 53 1.74 -4.17 -4.59
N LEU A 54 2.05 -5.07 -3.67
CA LEU A 54 2.43 -4.76 -2.29
C LEU A 54 3.71 -5.51 -1.93
N VAL A 55 4.68 -4.83 -1.34
CA VAL A 55 5.89 -5.46 -0.77
C VAL A 55 5.98 -5.12 0.70
N ILE A 56 6.02 -6.14 1.55
CA ILE A 56 6.13 -6.03 3.01
C ILE A 56 7.03 -7.13 3.55
N GLY A 57 7.44 -7.05 4.82
CA GLY A 57 8.16 -8.16 5.46
C GLY A 57 7.33 -9.45 5.42
N ALA A 58 7.84 -10.49 4.78
CA ALA A 58 7.13 -11.75 4.51
C ALA A 58 6.75 -12.50 5.81
N ARG A 59 7.49 -12.26 6.90
CA ARG A 59 7.22 -12.84 8.22
C ARG A 59 6.43 -11.92 9.15
N SER A 60 5.96 -10.78 8.66
CA SER A 60 5.14 -9.86 9.45
C SER A 60 3.77 -10.47 9.75
N ARG A 61 3.12 -9.97 10.83
CA ARG A 61 1.74 -10.35 11.16
C ARG A 61 0.78 -10.01 10.02
N SER A 62 0.96 -8.87 9.36
CA SER A 62 0.15 -8.48 8.22
C SER A 62 0.34 -9.39 7.01
N ALA A 63 1.56 -9.84 6.72
CA ALA A 63 1.80 -10.82 5.66
C ALA A 63 1.11 -12.15 5.97
N LYS A 64 1.23 -12.65 7.21
CA LYS A 64 0.50 -13.83 7.66
C LYS A 64 -1.02 -13.66 7.52
N ASN A 65 -1.55 -12.52 7.92
CA ASN A 65 -2.97 -12.20 7.80
C ASN A 65 -3.43 -12.18 6.34
N LEU A 66 -2.66 -11.61 5.42
CA LEU A 66 -2.97 -11.63 3.99
C LEU A 66 -2.97 -13.05 3.43
N VAL A 67 -2.02 -13.90 3.81
CA VAL A 67 -2.01 -15.31 3.39
C VAL A 67 -3.24 -16.06 3.89
N GLU A 68 -3.58 -15.89 5.16
CA GLU A 68 -4.64 -16.68 5.80
C GLU A 68 -6.05 -16.17 5.50
N ARG A 69 -6.23 -14.87 5.31
CA ARG A 69 -7.56 -14.21 5.20
C ARG A 69 -7.76 -13.46 3.89
N GLY A 70 -6.70 -13.25 3.12
CA GLY A 70 -6.77 -12.73 1.77
C GLY A 70 -7.28 -11.31 1.63
N THR A 71 -7.46 -10.54 2.70
CA THR A 71 -8.12 -9.22 2.65
C THR A 71 -7.25 -8.15 3.28
N GLY A 72 -7.26 -6.97 2.66
CA GLY A 72 -6.56 -5.79 3.15
C GLY A 72 -7.21 -4.50 2.67
N THR A 73 -7.13 -3.45 3.49
CA THR A 73 -7.63 -2.12 3.15
C THR A 73 -6.49 -1.11 3.21
N LEU A 74 -6.19 -0.47 2.07
CA LEU A 74 -5.25 0.65 1.98
C LEU A 74 -6.01 1.96 2.22
N LEU A 75 -5.48 2.80 3.08
CA LEU A 75 -5.98 4.14 3.32
C LEU A 75 -4.98 5.15 2.74
N VAL A 76 -5.47 6.06 1.92
CA VAL A 76 -4.72 7.25 1.49
C VAL A 76 -5.43 8.44 2.11
N VAL A 77 -4.78 9.11 3.06
CA VAL A 77 -5.33 10.23 3.83
C VAL A 77 -4.39 11.41 3.68
N GLU A 78 -4.71 12.29 2.75
CA GLU A 78 -3.90 13.44 2.34
C GLU A 78 -4.77 14.68 2.14
N PRO A 79 -4.21 15.90 2.10
CA PRO A 79 -5.00 17.13 2.06
C PRO A 79 -5.97 17.26 0.88
N ASP A 80 -5.66 16.62 -0.23
CA ASP A 80 -6.44 16.66 -1.46
C ASP A 80 -7.24 15.37 -1.72
N LEU A 81 -7.08 14.33 -0.89
CA LEU A 81 -7.78 13.06 -1.07
C LEU A 81 -7.81 12.22 0.22
N THR A 82 -9.00 11.73 0.57
CA THR A 82 -9.17 10.64 1.53
C THR A 82 -9.92 9.49 0.86
N VAL A 83 -9.27 8.33 0.73
CA VAL A 83 -9.86 7.14 0.09
C VAL A 83 -9.48 5.85 0.82
N TYR A 84 -10.41 4.90 0.77
CA TYR A 84 -10.26 3.54 1.28
C TYR A 84 -10.35 2.55 0.13
N VAL A 85 -9.25 1.84 -0.12
CA VAL A 85 -9.15 0.84 -1.19
C VAL A 85 -9.18 -0.54 -0.55
N LYS A 86 -10.31 -1.24 -0.69
CA LYS A 86 -10.44 -2.62 -0.24
C LYS A 86 -9.89 -3.57 -1.30
N THR A 87 -9.12 -4.53 -0.85
CA THR A 87 -8.36 -5.42 -1.72
C THR A 87 -8.46 -6.87 -1.29
N ARG A 88 -8.30 -7.75 -2.28
CA ARG A 88 -8.12 -9.19 -2.09
C ARG A 88 -6.73 -9.60 -2.55
N ALA A 89 -6.02 -10.40 -1.76
CA ALA A 89 -4.80 -11.05 -2.20
C ALA A 89 -5.12 -12.08 -3.29
N VAL A 90 -4.51 -11.90 -4.46
CA VAL A 90 -4.59 -12.80 -5.60
C VAL A 90 -3.43 -13.79 -5.55
N ASP A 91 -2.24 -13.33 -5.16
CA ASP A 91 -1.08 -14.17 -4.96
C ASP A 91 -0.07 -13.54 -3.97
N GLY A 92 0.91 -14.34 -3.55
CA GLY A 92 1.97 -13.98 -2.62
C GLY A 92 1.92 -14.76 -1.29
N PRO A 93 2.92 -14.57 -0.42
CA PRO A 93 4.12 -13.77 -0.64
C PRO A 93 5.07 -14.47 -1.64
N LEU A 94 5.46 -13.75 -2.69
CA LEU A 94 6.57 -14.14 -3.57
C LEU A 94 7.85 -13.55 -3.03
N ARG A 95 8.94 -14.33 -3.06
CA ARG A 95 10.25 -13.85 -2.61
C ARG A 95 10.68 -12.61 -3.40
N VAL A 96 11.20 -11.63 -2.68
CA VAL A 96 11.84 -10.44 -3.27
C VAL A 96 13.35 -10.61 -3.21
N GLU A 97 13.97 -10.75 -4.39
CA GLU A 97 15.43 -10.78 -4.51
C GLU A 97 16.04 -9.46 -4.05
N GLY A 98 17.19 -9.54 -3.36
CA GLY A 98 17.83 -8.37 -2.77
C GLY A 98 17.09 -7.78 -1.55
N GLY A 99 16.02 -8.42 -1.06
CA GLY A 99 15.28 -8.00 0.13
C GLY A 99 16.05 -8.09 1.46
N GLY A 100 17.29 -8.57 1.44
CA GLY A 100 18.21 -8.58 2.58
C GLY A 100 17.66 -9.28 3.82
N GLU A 101 18.02 -8.75 4.99
CA GLU A 101 17.59 -9.25 6.31
C GLU A 101 16.10 -9.00 6.61
N LEU A 102 15.45 -8.10 5.85
CA LEU A 102 14.04 -7.76 6.02
C LEU A 102 13.09 -8.85 5.52
N ASP A 103 13.61 -9.82 4.77
CA ASP A 103 12.87 -10.97 4.25
C ASP A 103 11.57 -10.51 3.55
N LEU A 104 11.73 -9.68 2.52
CA LEU A 104 10.63 -9.03 1.82
C LEU A 104 9.82 -10.03 0.98
N GLY A 105 8.50 -9.88 1.03
CA GLY A 105 7.52 -10.65 0.29
C GLY A 105 6.63 -9.75 -0.55
N TYR A 106 6.43 -10.13 -1.81
CA TYR A 106 5.53 -9.46 -2.75
C TYR A 106 4.17 -10.12 -2.78
N PHE A 107 3.12 -9.31 -2.79
CA PHE A 107 1.73 -9.71 -2.97
C PHE A 107 1.15 -9.01 -4.20
N LEU A 108 0.38 -9.76 -4.97
CA LEU A 108 -0.50 -9.22 -6.00
C LEU A 108 -1.89 -9.08 -5.38
N LEU A 109 -2.48 -7.89 -5.46
CA LEU A 109 -3.78 -7.58 -4.88
C LEU A 109 -4.75 -7.12 -5.97
N ALA A 110 -5.96 -7.68 -5.95
CA ALA A 110 -7.09 -7.16 -6.72
C ALA A 110 -7.83 -6.10 -5.90
N VAL A 111 -8.22 -5.00 -6.53
CA VAL A 111 -9.07 -3.96 -5.95
C VAL A 111 -10.52 -4.41 -6.04
N GLU A 112 -11.17 -4.60 -4.90
CA GLU A 112 -12.58 -4.98 -4.83
C GLU A 112 -13.48 -3.75 -4.76
N GLU A 113 -13.11 -2.76 -3.94
CA GLU A 113 -13.92 -1.58 -3.68
C GLU A 113 -13.03 -0.36 -3.43
N VAL A 114 -13.49 0.81 -3.86
CA VAL A 114 -12.86 2.10 -3.57
C VAL A 114 -13.93 3.01 -3.01
N LEU A 115 -13.71 3.51 -1.80
CA LEU A 115 -14.59 4.45 -1.12
C LEU A 115 -13.86 5.78 -1.00
N GLU A 116 -14.49 6.85 -1.47
CA GLU A 116 -14.02 8.20 -1.23
C GLU A 116 -14.68 8.75 0.03
N ASP A 117 -13.87 9.23 0.96
CA ASP A 117 -14.31 9.86 2.19
C ASP A 117 -14.18 11.37 2.05
N ALA A 118 -15.15 11.94 1.34
CA ALA A 118 -15.25 13.37 1.11
C ALA A 118 -16.17 13.98 2.16
N ALA A 119 -15.76 15.14 2.69
CA ALA A 119 -16.55 15.87 3.66
C ALA A 119 -17.92 16.24 3.07
N ALA A 120 -18.98 15.93 3.79
CA ALA A 120 -20.33 16.35 3.46
C ALA A 120 -20.53 17.85 3.74
N GLU A 121 -21.55 18.46 3.14
CA GLU A 121 -21.83 19.90 3.31
C GLU A 121 -21.96 20.32 4.79
N TRP A 122 -22.56 19.46 5.62
CA TRP A 122 -22.77 19.72 7.05
C TRP A 122 -21.48 19.67 7.88
N GLU A 123 -20.39 19.12 7.34
CA GLU A 123 -19.07 19.12 7.98
C GLU A 123 -18.34 20.46 7.79
N GLY A 124 -18.98 21.46 7.18
CA GLY A 124 -18.56 22.86 7.28
C GLY A 124 -17.18 23.15 6.66
N GLY A 125 -16.80 22.42 5.62
CA GLY A 125 -15.51 22.56 4.95
C GLY A 125 -14.33 21.95 5.72
N MET A 126 -14.60 21.05 6.67
CA MET A 126 -13.58 20.21 7.29
C MET A 126 -12.77 19.50 6.22
N ARG A 127 -11.45 19.48 6.41
CA ARG A 127 -10.52 18.81 5.51
C ARG A 127 -9.30 18.33 6.26
N ILE A 128 -8.69 17.29 5.73
CA ILE A 128 -7.34 16.89 6.09
C ILE A 128 -6.38 18.03 5.71
N THR A 129 -5.48 18.40 6.61
CA THR A 129 -4.51 19.48 6.38
C THR A 129 -3.09 18.96 6.12
N ALA A 130 -2.81 17.70 6.49
CA ALA A 130 -1.52 17.06 6.25
C ALA A 130 -1.67 15.53 6.21
N ALA A 131 -0.78 14.88 5.47
CA ALA A 131 -0.62 13.43 5.49
C ALA A 131 0.02 12.95 6.81
N ILE A 132 -0.12 11.65 7.11
CA ILE A 132 0.70 10.99 8.15
C ILE A 132 2.15 10.95 7.65
N ARG A 133 3.09 11.39 8.48
CA ARG A 133 4.51 11.45 8.14
C ARG A 133 5.39 10.72 9.14
N TYR A 134 6.51 10.19 8.67
CA TYR A 134 7.55 9.57 9.49
C TYR A 134 8.93 10.13 9.13
N GLN A 135 9.84 10.07 10.09
CA GLN A 135 11.23 10.48 9.93
C GLN A 135 12.17 9.46 10.61
N PRO A 136 13.40 9.26 10.10
CA PRO A 136 13.91 9.86 8.87
C PRO A 136 13.20 9.33 7.61
N ALA A 137 13.02 10.20 6.60
CA ALA A 137 12.51 9.76 5.31
C ALA A 137 13.59 8.90 4.62
N PRO A 138 13.22 7.80 3.94
CA PRO A 138 14.18 6.94 3.31
C PRO A 138 14.72 7.58 2.04
N THR A 139 15.90 7.13 1.60
CA THR A 139 16.41 7.48 0.27
C THR A 139 16.13 6.34 -0.71
N LEU A 140 15.99 6.67 -1.99
CA LEU A 140 15.86 5.65 -3.05
C LEU A 140 17.14 4.83 -3.24
N ALA A 141 18.25 5.24 -2.61
CA ALA A 141 19.53 4.54 -2.63
C ALA A 141 19.67 3.48 -1.52
N GLU A 142 18.68 3.32 -0.66
CA GLU A 142 18.65 2.24 0.33
C GLU A 142 18.53 0.87 -0.38
N PRO A 143 19.28 -0.18 0.04
CA PRO A 143 19.19 -1.50 -0.58
C PRO A 143 17.78 -2.08 -0.58
N TRP A 144 17.06 -1.97 0.54
CA TRP A 144 15.69 -2.46 0.65
C TRP A 144 14.74 -1.66 -0.25
N ALA A 145 14.93 -0.34 -0.39
CA ALA A 145 14.10 0.48 -1.26
C ALA A 145 14.28 0.07 -2.72
N ARG A 146 15.51 -0.15 -3.18
CA ARG A 146 15.78 -0.65 -4.54
C ARG A 146 15.15 -2.03 -4.78
N ALA A 147 15.28 -2.95 -3.82
CA ALA A 147 14.71 -4.29 -3.93
C ALA A 147 13.17 -4.24 -4.01
N THR A 148 12.55 -3.43 -3.15
CA THR A 148 11.10 -3.18 -3.14
C THR A 148 10.62 -2.61 -4.49
N LEU A 149 11.27 -1.57 -5.00
CA LEU A 149 10.88 -0.95 -6.28
C LEU A 149 11.09 -1.89 -7.47
N ALA A 150 12.18 -2.65 -7.49
CA ALA A 150 12.42 -3.68 -8.51
C ALA A 150 11.35 -4.78 -8.46
N ALA A 151 10.94 -5.21 -7.26
CA ALA A 151 9.87 -6.17 -7.05
C ALA A 151 8.49 -5.67 -7.51
N LEU A 152 8.27 -4.36 -7.49
CA LEU A 152 7.04 -3.71 -7.94
C LEU A 152 7.11 -3.25 -9.41
N ALA A 153 8.21 -3.49 -10.12
CA ALA A 153 8.41 -3.00 -11.49
C ALA A 153 7.35 -3.53 -12.48
N GLU A 154 6.89 -4.76 -12.29
CA GLU A 154 5.84 -5.42 -13.08
C GLU A 154 4.98 -6.30 -12.16
N PRO A 155 3.70 -6.56 -12.52
CA PRO A 155 2.87 -7.48 -11.78
C PRO A 155 3.42 -8.90 -11.88
N ARG A 156 3.48 -9.61 -10.75
CA ARG A 156 3.96 -11.00 -10.67
C ARG A 156 2.88 -11.92 -10.10
N ALA A 157 2.75 -13.11 -10.66
CA ALA A 157 1.92 -14.20 -10.13
C ALA A 157 2.65 -15.53 -10.35
N ARG A 158 2.42 -16.51 -9.48
CA ARG A 158 2.79 -17.91 -9.67
C ARG A 158 2.03 -18.44 -10.88
N ALA A 159 2.77 -19.15 -11.72
CA ALA A 159 2.23 -19.84 -12.89
C ALA A 159 1.29 -20.99 -12.48
#